data_AF-D8PGN2-F1
#
_entry.id   AF-D8PGN2-F1
#
_cell.length_a   1.000
_cell.length_b   1.000
_cell.length_c   1.000
_cell.angle_alpha   90.00
_cell.angle_beta   90.00
_cell.angle_gamma   90.00
#
_symmetry.space_group_name_H-M   'P 1'
#
loop_
_entity.id
_entity.type
_entity.pdbx_description
1 polymer ?
#
loop_
_entity_poly.entity_id
_entity_poly.type
_entity_poly.pdbx_seq_one_letter_code
_entity_poly.pdbx_strand_id
1 'polypeptide(L)'
;MRVKPRKRSNFTNDERQRILAAGTNSTVRMVCKEYGISLSTFYRWRASVDAHKSEEGVRLNHLESENRRLKRQVAELWLDYTSLRNALINGKGREC
;
A
#
# COMPACT_ATOMS: atom_id res chain seq x y z
N MET A 1 -18.93 3.95 -28.87
CA MET A 1 -19.73 4.87 -28.02
C MET A 1 -18.78 5.73 -27.18
N ARG A 2 -18.88 7.07 -27.23
CA ARG A 2 -18.08 7.95 -26.34
C ARG A 2 -18.81 8.12 -25.01
N VAL A 3 -18.26 7.56 -23.93
CA VAL A 3 -18.77 7.78 -22.57
C VAL A 3 -18.38 9.21 -22.16
N LYS A 4 -19.36 10.05 -21.82
CA LYS A 4 -19.08 11.41 -21.33
C LYS A 4 -18.40 11.33 -19.95
N PRO A 5 -17.34 12.13 -19.70
CA PRO A 5 -16.67 12.13 -18.40
C PRO A 5 -17.64 12.60 -17.31
N ARG A 6 -17.69 11.90 -16.18
CA ARG A 6 -18.55 12.28 -15.06
C ARG A 6 -17.98 13.50 -14.33
N LYS A 7 -18.90 14.33 -13.83
CA LYS A 7 -18.59 15.39 -12.87
C LYS A 7 -17.91 14.77 -11.64
N ARG A 8 -16.89 15.46 -11.11
CA ARG A 8 -16.17 15.06 -9.90
C ARG A 8 -17.15 14.99 -8.74
N SER A 9 -16.98 13.96 -7.91
CA SER A 9 -17.78 13.80 -6.69
C SER A 9 -17.29 14.78 -5.63
N ASN A 10 -18.23 15.41 -4.93
CA ASN A 10 -17.94 16.30 -3.80
C ASN A 10 -17.40 15.56 -2.56
N PHE A 11 -17.37 14.23 -2.58
CA PHE A 11 -16.90 13.40 -1.47
C PHE A 11 -15.43 13.02 -1.68
N THR A 12 -14.62 13.19 -0.64
CA THR A 12 -13.25 12.68 -0.50
C THR A 12 -13.22 11.14 -0.45
N ASN A 13 -12.04 10.53 -0.65
CA ASN A 13 -11.93 9.06 -0.57
C ASN A 13 -12.27 8.54 0.84
N ASP A 14 -11.83 9.24 1.90
CA ASP A 14 -12.12 8.88 3.28
C ASP A 14 -13.63 8.94 3.58
N GLU A 15 -14.32 9.98 3.11
CA GLU A 15 -15.78 10.08 3.25
C GLU A 15 -16.49 8.94 2.53
N ARG A 16 -16.06 8.60 1.31
CA ARG A 16 -16.63 7.45 0.57
C ARG A 16 -16.43 6.15 1.36
N GLN A 17 -15.25 5.95 1.95
CA GLN A 17 -14.96 4.75 2.75
C GLN A 17 -15.84 4.67 4.00
N ARG A 18 -16.06 5.80 4.69
CA ARG A 18 -17.00 5.88 5.84
C ARG A 18 -18.44 5.58 5.42
N ILE A 19 -18.92 6.15 4.31
CA ILE A 19 -20.27 5.91 3.78
C ILE A 19 -20.44 4.45 3.38
N LEU A 20 -19.43 3.84 2.74
CA LEU A 20 -19.45 2.43 2.39
C LEU A 20 -19.51 1.52 3.62
N ALA A 21 -18.78 1.88 4.69
CA ALA A 21 -18.81 1.16 5.96
C ALA A 21 -20.17 1.25 6.66
N ALA A 22 -20.86 2.39 6.59
CA ALA A 22 -22.23 2.50 7.12
C ALA A 22 -23.20 1.50 6.45
N GLY A 23 -22.97 1.17 5.17
CA GLY A 23 -23.76 0.19 4.41
C GLY A 23 -23.55 -1.28 4.79
N THR A 24 -22.64 -1.59 5.73
CA THR A 24 -22.52 -2.96 6.29
C THR A 24 -23.43 -3.16 7.49
N ASN A 25 -23.70 -2.09 8.24
CA ASN A 25 -24.50 -2.13 9.47
C ASN A 25 -25.96 -1.70 9.22
N SER A 26 -26.24 -1.10 8.06
CA SER A 26 -27.54 -0.60 7.65
C SER A 26 -27.85 -0.95 6.19
N THR A 27 -29.13 -0.97 5.82
CA THR A 27 -29.52 -1.20 4.42
C THR A 27 -28.95 -0.11 3.52
N VAL A 28 -28.28 -0.52 2.43
CA VAL A 28 -27.65 0.39 1.45
C VAL A 28 -28.60 1.48 0.94
N ARG A 29 -29.90 1.16 0.80
CA ARG A 29 -30.92 2.12 0.37
C ARG A 29 -31.13 3.26 1.36
N MET A 30 -31.03 3.00 2.67
CA MET A 30 -31.12 4.04 3.70
C MET A 30 -29.88 4.92 3.68
N VAL A 31 -28.69 4.32 3.61
CA VAL A 31 -27.42 5.06 3.48
C VAL A 31 -27.43 5.95 2.23
N CYS A 32 -27.91 5.44 1.10
CA CYS A 32 -28.06 6.24 -0.12
C CYS A 32 -28.98 7.44 0.08
N LYS A 33 -30.09 7.28 0.80
CA LYS A 33 -31.04 8.35 1.11
C LYS A 33 -30.43 9.39 2.06
N GLU A 34 -29.75 8.94 3.11
CA GLU A 34 -29.12 9.79 4.13
C GLU A 34 -28.03 10.68 3.54
N TYR A 35 -27.15 10.11 2.71
CA TYR A 35 -26.04 10.83 2.11
C TYR A 35 -26.35 11.43 0.73
N GLY A 36 -27.61 11.35 0.27
CA GLY A 36 -28.04 11.92 -1.01
C GLY A 36 -27.35 11.34 -2.24
N ILE A 37 -26.96 10.06 -2.19
CA ILE A 37 -26.28 9.36 -3.29
C ILE A 37 -27.19 8.30 -3.92
N SER A 38 -26.98 8.00 -5.19
CA SER A 38 -27.68 6.88 -5.83
C SER A 38 -27.00 5.55 -5.52
N LEU A 39 -27.78 4.46 -5.56
CA LEU A 39 -27.26 3.09 -5.43
C LEU A 39 -26.13 2.81 -6.43
N SER A 40 -26.25 3.31 -7.67
CA SER A 40 -25.20 3.17 -8.68
C SER A 40 -23.88 3.82 -8.27
N THR A 41 -23.94 4.97 -7.58
CA THR A 41 -22.75 5.66 -7.08
C THR A 41 -22.14 4.87 -5.93
N PHE A 42 -22.95 4.35 -5.00
CA PHE A 42 -22.50 3.53 -3.88
C PHE A 42 -21.73 2.30 -4.36
N TYR A 43 -22.31 1.47 -5.23
CA TYR A 43 -21.64 0.24 -5.70
C TYR A 43 -20.40 0.52 -6.54
N ARG A 44 -20.38 1.62 -7.29
CA ARG A 44 -19.18 2.05 -8.02
C ARG A 44 -18.06 2.45 -7.08
N TRP A 45 -18.36 3.19 -6.00
CA TRP A 45 -17.36 3.51 -4.99
C TRP A 45 -16.86 2.26 -4.29
N ARG A 46 -17.74 1.30 -3.99
CA ARG A 46 -17.36 0.02 -3.40
C ARG A 46 -16.33 -0.71 -4.27
N ALA A 47 -16.63 -0.89 -5.55
CA ALA A 47 -15.70 -1.52 -6.49
C ALA A 47 -14.36 -0.77 -6.60
N SER A 48 -14.40 0.58 -6.60
CA SER A 48 -13.18 1.39 -6.61
C SER A 48 -12.34 1.19 -5.34
N VAL A 49 -12.95 1.25 -4.15
CA VAL A 49 -12.24 1.10 -2.87
C VAL A 49 -11.67 -0.31 -2.72
N ASP A 50 -12.42 -1.33 -3.13
CA ASP A 50 -11.96 -2.72 -3.10
C ASP A 50 -10.76 -2.93 -4.05
N ALA A 51 -10.80 -2.32 -5.25
CA ALA A 51 -9.68 -2.35 -6.19
C ALA A 51 -8.43 -1.61 -5.66
N HIS A 52 -8.60 -0.45 -5.04
CA HIS A 52 -7.47 0.30 -4.45
C HIS A 52 -6.81 -0.47 -3.30
N LYS A 53 -7.60 -1.09 -2.41
CA LYS A 53 -7.05 -1.93 -1.34
C LYS A 53 -6.25 -3.11 -1.88
N SER A 54 -6.70 -3.70 -2.98
CA SER A 54 -5.97 -4.78 -3.65
C SER A 54 -4.63 -4.29 -4.21
N GLU A 55 -4.60 -3.13 -4.86
CA GLU A 55 -3.38 -2.56 -5.43
C GLU A 55 -2.37 -2.16 -4.34
N GLU A 56 -2.84 -1.52 -3.26
CA GLU A 56 -2.00 -1.19 -2.10
C GLU A 56 -1.43 -2.45 -1.45
N GLY A 57 -2.21 -3.52 -1.32
CA GLY A 57 -1.74 -4.81 -0.79
C GLY A 57 -0.64 -5.44 -1.65
N VAL A 58 -0.78 -5.40 -2.98
CA VAL A 58 0.27 -5.87 -3.90
C VAL A 58 1.53 -5.04 -3.77
N ARG A 59 1.41 -3.71 -3.72
CA ARG A 59 2.55 -2.79 -3.55
C ARG A 59 3.25 -3.01 -2.21
N LEU A 60 2.50 -3.24 -1.14
CA LEU A 60 3.05 -3.52 0.19
C LEU A 60 3.86 -4.81 0.18
N ASN A 61 3.32 -5.90 -0.37
CA ASN A 61 4.03 -7.18 -0.49
C ASN A 61 5.34 -7.03 -1.29
N HIS A 62 5.32 -6.26 -2.38
CA HIS A 62 6.52 -5.98 -3.16
C HIS A 62 7.56 -5.20 -2.34
N LEU A 63 7.14 -4.14 -1.64
CA LEU A 63 8.03 -3.35 -0.78
C LEU A 63 8.63 -4.17 0.37
N GLU A 64 7.85 -5.05 0.98
CA GLU A 64 8.34 -5.96 2.02
C GLU A 64 9.37 -6.95 1.48
N SER A 65 9.12 -7.51 0.29
CA SER A 65 10.06 -8.41 -0.39
C SER A 65 11.39 -7.71 -0.67
N GLU A 66 11.34 -6.51 -1.23
CA GLU A 66 12.53 -5.69 -1.49
C GLU A 66 13.25 -5.31 -0.19
N ASN A 67 12.52 -4.97 0.87
CA ASN A 67 13.12 -4.68 2.18
C ASN A 67 13.88 -5.90 2.73
N ARG A 68 13.28 -7.11 2.64
CA ARG A 68 13.95 -8.36 3.03
C ARG A 68 15.20 -8.62 2.21
N ARG A 69 15.12 -8.43 0.89
CA ARG A 69 16.27 -8.58 -0.03
C ARG A 69 17.39 -7.62 0.34
N LEU A 70 17.09 -6.34 0.51
CA LEU A 70 18.06 -5.31 0.86
C LEU A 70 18.70 -5.57 2.22
N LYS A 71 17.92 -5.97 3.24
CA LYS A 71 18.46 -6.33 4.56
C LYS A 71 19.48 -7.47 4.47
N ARG A 72 19.21 -8.49 3.66
CA ARG A 72 20.16 -9.60 3.44
C ARG A 72 21.45 -9.12 2.79
N GLN A 73 21.34 -8.33 1.72
CA GLN A 73 22.52 -7.79 1.02
C GLN A 73 23.36 -6.90 1.93
N VAL A 74 22.73 -6.06 2.76
CA VAL A 74 23.44 -5.20 3.73
C VAL A 74 24.16 -6.04 4.77
N ALA A 75 23.55 -7.12 5.27
CA ALA A 75 24.19 -8.02 6.22
C ALA A 75 25.41 -8.72 5.62
N GLU A 76 25.30 -9.24 4.39
CA GLU A 76 26.42 -9.85 3.65
C GLU A 76 27.57 -8.86 3.45
N LEU A 77 27.27 -7.66 2.92
CA LEU A 77 28.27 -6.61 2.74
C LEU A 77 28.94 -6.19 4.04
N TRP A 78 28.19 -6.17 5.15
CA TRP A 78 28.74 -5.85 6.46
C TRP A 78 29.69 -6.95 6.97
N LEU A 79 29.35 -8.22 6.76
CA LEU A 79 30.25 -9.35 7.06
C LEU A 79 31.53 -9.29 6.23
N ASP A 80 31.45 -8.98 4.94
CA ASP A 80 32.62 -8.83 4.08
C ASP A 80 33.49 -7.65 4.53
N TYR A 81 32.86 -6.51 4.80
CA TYR A 81 33.55 -5.32 5.30
C TYR A 81 34.30 -5.60 6.61
N THR A 82 33.64 -6.24 7.58
CA THR A 82 34.28 -6.58 8.86
C THR A 82 35.41 -7.59 8.69
N SER A 83 35.24 -8.60 7.84
CA SER A 83 36.27 -9.60 7.54
C SER A 83 37.51 -8.96 6.91
N LEU A 84 37.32 -8.10 5.89
CA LEU A 84 38.40 -7.37 5.23
C LEU A 84 39.10 -6.41 6.19
N ARG A 85 38.33 -5.65 6.98
CA ARG A 85 38.89 -4.73 7.98
C ARG A 85 39.72 -5.48 9.02
N ASN A 86 39.25 -6.62 9.51
CA ASN A 86 39.98 -7.45 10.46
C ASN A 86 41.27 -7.99 9.84
N ALA A 87 41.24 -8.46 8.59
CA ALA A 87 42.43 -8.93 7.88
C ALA A 87 43.48 -7.82 7.71
N LEU A 88 43.07 -6.59 7.40
CA LEU A 88 43.97 -5.45 7.25
C LEU A 88 44.59 -4.98 8.57
N ILE A 89 43.84 -5.05 9.67
CA ILE A 89 44.33 -4.66 11.00
C ILE A 89 45.24 -5.75 11.59
N ASN A 90 44.83 -7.01 11.50
CA ASN A 90 45.54 -8.13 12.13
C ASN A 90 46.64 -8.72 11.25
N GLY A 91 46.61 -8.48 9.92
CA GLY A 91 47.63 -8.93 8.98
C GLY A 91 48.91 -8.09 9.00
N LYS A 92 48.84 -6.82 9.42
CA LYS A 92 50.00 -5.92 9.52
C LYS A 92 50.97 -6.23 10.68
N GLY A 93 50.62 -7.18 11.55
CA GLY A 93 51.43 -7.54 12.72
C GLY A 93 52.16 -8.90 12.64
N ARG A 94 52.25 -9.53 11.46
CA ARG A 94 52.93 -10.82 11.28
C ARG A 94 54.20 -10.76 10.43
N GLU A 95 54.53 -9.60 9.90
CA GLU A 95 55.78 -9.32 9.20
C GLU A 95 56.49 -8.17 9.91
N CYS A 96 57.16 -8.47 11.04
CA CYS A 96 58.28 -7.78 11.69
C CYS A 96 58.52 -8.42 13.05
#